data_AF-A0A450WZ29-F1
#
_entry.id   AF-A0A450WZ29-F1
#
_cell.length_a   1.000
_cell.length_b   1.000
_cell.length_c   1.000
_cell.angle_alpha   90.00
_cell.angle_beta   90.00
_cell.angle_gamma   90.00
#
_symmetry.space_group_name_H-M   'P 1'
#
loop_
_entity.id
_entity.type
_entity.pdbx_description
1 polymer ?
#
loop_
_entity_poly.entity_id
_entity_poly.type
_entity_poly.pdbx_seq_one_letter_code
_entity_poly.pdbx_strand_id
1 'polypeptide(L)'
;MQSAAASNAGTTDTESNAGTSKPDTDAQVKELVFICERLSAYHSIGRVYRALGLLVDESLKRILWRHQRELSDAGSGFDIAWWAPHAPEPLTLAHWLREGLQEAERNGTFPAQGSVLRILHPEPPLGPDERHVLGQIASLAQKDLTLDIMTPRLLAARGG
;
A
#
# COMPACT_ATOMS: atom_id res chain seq x y z
N MET A 1 85.83 -32.22 -57.53
CA MET A 1 85.61 -31.23 -58.61
C MET A 1 84.25 -31.50 -59.23
N GLN A 2 83.38 -30.50 -59.18
CA GLN A 2 82.21 -30.17 -60.02
C GLN A 2 81.20 -31.24 -60.52
N SER A 3 79.94 -30.99 -60.08
CA SER A 3 78.73 -30.73 -60.89
C SER A 3 77.86 -31.87 -61.46
N ALA A 4 76.58 -31.87 -61.03
CA ALA A 4 75.32 -31.81 -61.80
C ALA A 4 74.19 -32.55 -61.03
N ALA A 5 73.19 -31.88 -60.44
CA ALA A 5 71.95 -31.36 -61.02
C ALA A 5 70.75 -32.33 -60.88
N ALA A 6 69.71 -31.94 -60.12
CA ALA A 6 68.30 -31.83 -60.57
C ALA A 6 67.26 -31.78 -59.42
N SER A 7 66.44 -30.73 -59.47
CA SER A 7 65.00 -30.62 -59.14
C SER A 7 64.38 -31.30 -57.91
N ASN A 8 63.72 -30.48 -57.07
CA ASN A 8 62.26 -30.33 -57.19
C ASN A 8 61.71 -29.14 -56.41
N ALA A 9 60.79 -28.45 -57.07
CA ALA A 9 59.90 -27.42 -56.54
C ALA A 9 58.80 -28.04 -55.66
N GLY A 10 58.28 -27.27 -54.70
CA GLY A 10 57.18 -27.70 -53.85
C GLY A 10 56.84 -26.68 -52.78
N THR A 11 56.35 -25.51 -53.19
CA THR A 11 55.61 -24.58 -52.34
C THR A 11 54.26 -25.21 -52.01
N THR A 12 53.87 -25.24 -50.75
CA THR A 12 52.47 -25.05 -50.31
C THR A 12 52.50 -24.64 -48.85
N ASP A 13 52.22 -23.37 -48.63
CA ASP A 13 51.81 -22.80 -47.36
C ASP A 13 50.52 -23.49 -46.91
N THR A 14 50.56 -24.14 -45.75
CA THR A 14 49.36 -24.69 -45.11
C THR A 14 48.71 -23.57 -44.29
N GLU A 15 47.93 -22.71 -44.95
CA GLU A 15 46.98 -21.83 -44.26
C GLU A 15 45.90 -22.70 -43.60
N SER A 16 46.02 -22.90 -42.28
CA SER A 16 44.97 -23.47 -41.45
C SER A 16 43.85 -22.44 -41.30
N ASN A 17 42.87 -22.52 -42.21
CA ASN A 17 41.67 -21.70 -42.18
C ASN A 17 40.78 -22.16 -41.02
N ALA A 18 40.93 -21.52 -39.85
CA ALA A 18 40.03 -21.68 -38.72
C ALA A 18 38.67 -21.08 -39.09
N GLY A 19 37.78 -21.92 -39.60
CA GLY A 19 36.38 -21.58 -39.83
C GLY A 19 35.70 -21.23 -38.52
N THR A 20 35.70 -19.94 -38.15
CA THR A 20 34.75 -19.39 -37.18
C THR A 20 33.36 -19.43 -37.82
N SER A 21 32.61 -20.50 -37.54
CA SER A 21 31.18 -20.57 -37.80
C SER A 21 30.50 -19.41 -37.07
N LYS A 22 30.08 -18.40 -37.84
CA LYS A 22 29.31 -17.26 -37.35
C LYS A 22 28.05 -17.81 -36.66
N PRO A 23 27.78 -17.47 -35.40
CA PRO A 23 26.62 -18.00 -34.71
C PRO A 23 25.34 -17.54 -35.42
N ASP A 24 24.36 -18.44 -35.50
CA ASP A 24 23.07 -18.19 -36.15
C ASP A 24 22.30 -17.11 -35.37
N THR A 25 22.43 -15.88 -35.86
CA THR A 25 21.81 -14.68 -35.29
C THR A 25 20.29 -14.80 -35.21
N ASP A 26 19.66 -15.56 -36.11
CA ASP A 26 18.20 -15.75 -36.14
C ASP A 26 17.73 -16.67 -35.01
N ALA A 27 18.51 -17.71 -34.70
CA ALA A 27 18.27 -18.57 -33.54
C ALA A 27 18.40 -17.81 -32.21
N GLN A 28 19.41 -16.94 -32.08
CA GLN A 28 19.59 -16.11 -30.89
C GLN A 28 18.49 -15.07 -30.71
N VAL A 29 18.04 -14.44 -31.80
CA VAL A 29 16.93 -13.47 -31.76
C VAL A 29 15.62 -14.15 -31.35
N LYS A 30 15.33 -15.35 -31.87
CA LYS A 30 14.15 -16.13 -31.49
C LYS A 30 14.16 -16.52 -30.02
N GLU A 31 15.32 -16.93 -29.49
CA GLU A 31 15.48 -17.26 -28.07
C GLU A 31 15.26 -16.02 -27.18
N LEU A 32 15.81 -14.87 -27.56
CA LEU A 32 15.62 -13.62 -26.81
C LEU A 32 14.16 -13.14 -26.81
N VAL A 33 13.46 -13.25 -27.95
CA VAL A 33 12.03 -12.94 -28.05
C VAL A 33 11.21 -13.86 -27.15
N PHE A 34 11.51 -15.16 -27.15
CA PHE A 34 10.83 -16.14 -26.29
C PHE A 34 11.08 -15.88 -24.80
N ILE A 35 12.30 -15.51 -24.42
CA ILE A 35 12.63 -15.11 -23.03
C ILE A 35 11.89 -13.82 -22.64
N CYS A 36 11.83 -12.82 -23.52
CA CYS A 36 11.08 -11.59 -23.28
C CYS A 36 9.57 -11.81 -23.12
N GLU A 37 8.96 -12.66 -23.97
CA GLU A 37 7.54 -13.02 -23.83
C GLU A 37 7.27 -13.75 -22.52
N ARG A 38 8.13 -14.71 -22.14
CA ARG A 38 8.04 -15.37 -20.84
C ARG A 38 8.20 -14.40 -19.68
N LEU A 39 9.19 -13.52 -19.71
CA LEU A 39 9.42 -12.52 -18.65
C LEU A 39 8.24 -11.54 -18.54
N SER A 40 7.64 -11.13 -19.66
CA SER A 40 6.43 -10.30 -19.70
C SER A 40 5.22 -11.02 -19.07
N ALA A 41 5.03 -12.30 -19.36
CA ALA A 41 3.99 -13.12 -18.74
C ALA A 41 4.20 -13.31 -17.22
N TYR A 42 5.45 -13.54 -16.78
CA TYR A 42 5.81 -13.62 -15.35
C TYR A 42 5.58 -12.28 -14.62
N HIS A 43 5.82 -11.16 -15.28
CA HIS A 43 5.53 -9.83 -14.72
C HIS A 43 4.02 -9.57 -14.62
N SER A 44 3.24 -10.01 -15.62
CA SER A 44 1.78 -9.93 -15.62
C SER A 44 1.17 -10.72 -14.47
N ILE A 45 1.61 -11.97 -14.25
CA ILE A 45 1.07 -12.80 -13.17
C ILE A 45 1.43 -12.24 -11.79
N GLY A 46 2.63 -11.67 -11.62
CA GLY A 46 3.02 -10.96 -10.39
C GLY A 46 2.13 -9.75 -10.09
N ARG A 47 1.70 -9.01 -11.11
CA ARG A 47 0.75 -7.89 -10.96
C ARG A 47 -0.64 -8.37 -10.57
N VAL A 48 -1.12 -9.48 -11.14
CA VAL A 48 -2.41 -10.08 -10.78
C VAL A 48 -2.41 -10.54 -9.32
N TYR A 49 -1.37 -11.24 -8.87
CA TYR A 49 -1.24 -11.65 -7.47
C TYR A 49 -1.20 -10.46 -6.51
N ARG A 50 -0.48 -9.38 -6.87
CA ARG A 50 -0.46 -8.15 -6.07
C ARG A 50 -1.84 -7.49 -5.99
N ALA A 51 -2.55 -7.38 -7.11
CA ALA A 51 -3.89 -6.82 -7.15
C ALA A 51 -4.88 -7.65 -6.33
N LEU A 52 -4.81 -8.98 -6.43
CA LEU A 52 -5.62 -9.89 -5.63
C LEU A 52 -5.30 -9.75 -4.13
N GLY A 53 -4.00 -9.66 -3.78
CA GLY A 53 -3.56 -9.43 -2.40
C GLY A 53 -4.12 -8.14 -1.81
N LEU A 54 -4.07 -7.04 -2.57
CA LEU A 54 -4.67 -5.76 -2.15
C LEU A 54 -6.20 -5.86 -1.99
N LEU A 55 -6.88 -6.55 -2.91
CA LEU A 55 -8.32 -6.74 -2.82
C LEU A 55 -8.71 -7.56 -1.57
N VAL A 56 -7.98 -8.63 -1.29
CA VAL A 56 -8.20 -9.48 -0.11
C VAL A 56 -7.93 -8.68 1.17
N ASP A 57 -6.83 -7.93 1.22
CA ASP A 57 -6.46 -7.09 2.36
C ASP A 57 -7.53 -6.04 2.65
N GLU A 58 -8.00 -5.32 1.62
CA GLU A 58 -9.08 -4.34 1.76
C GLU A 58 -10.43 -4.99 2.16
N SER A 59 -10.72 -6.19 1.66
CA SER A 59 -11.92 -6.94 2.03
C SER A 59 -11.86 -7.37 3.50
N LEU A 60 -10.72 -7.86 3.96
CA LEU A 60 -10.51 -8.30 5.34
C LEU A 60 -10.58 -7.12 6.31
N LYS A 61 -9.93 -5.99 5.99
CA LYS A 61 -10.00 -4.75 6.78
C LYS A 61 -11.45 -4.30 6.97
N ARG A 62 -12.26 -4.31 5.90
CA ARG A 62 -13.69 -3.92 5.97
C ARG A 62 -14.50 -4.83 6.89
N ILE A 63 -14.28 -6.15 6.81
CA ILE A 63 -15.00 -7.11 7.65
C ILE A 63 -14.59 -6.95 9.13
N LEU A 64 -13.28 -6.86 9.40
CA LEU A 64 -12.78 -6.65 10.76
C LEU A 64 -13.32 -5.35 11.36
N TRP A 65 -13.33 -4.26 10.59
CA TRP A 65 -13.85 -2.98 11.05
C TRP A 65 -15.34 -3.02 11.37
N ARG A 66 -16.13 -3.72 10.52
CA ARG A 66 -17.55 -3.92 10.77
C ARG A 66 -17.78 -4.73 12.05
N HIS A 67 -17.04 -5.82 12.21
CA HIS A 67 -17.19 -6.67 13.38
C HIS A 67 -16.76 -5.99 14.68
N GLN A 68 -15.71 -5.16 14.65
CA GLN A 68 -15.31 -4.35 15.80
C GLN A 68 -16.39 -3.35 16.21
N ARG A 69 -17.08 -2.73 15.24
CA ARG A 69 -18.23 -1.85 15.51
C ARG A 69 -19.39 -2.62 16.14
N GLU A 70 -19.71 -3.81 15.64
CA GLU A 70 -20.76 -4.64 16.24
C GLU A 70 -20.44 -5.02 17.69
N LEU A 71 -19.17 -5.33 18.00
CA LEU A 71 -18.74 -5.67 19.36
C LEU A 71 -18.78 -4.47 20.32
N SER A 72 -18.39 -3.28 19.87
CA SER A 72 -18.46 -2.08 20.71
C SER A 72 -19.90 -1.72 21.06
N ASP A 73 -20.81 -1.86 20.09
CA ASP A 73 -22.23 -1.54 20.28
C ASP A 73 -22.91 -2.55 21.23
N ALA A 74 -22.41 -3.79 21.27
CA ALA A 74 -23.00 -4.88 22.03
C ALA A 74 -22.60 -4.97 23.52
N GLY A 75 -21.55 -4.26 23.98
CA GLY A 75 -21.08 -4.48 25.36
C GLY A 75 -20.14 -3.46 26.00
N SER A 76 -19.71 -2.43 25.29
CA SER A 76 -18.52 -1.66 25.71
C SER A 76 -18.81 -0.46 26.64
N GLY A 77 -20.05 0.04 26.69
CA GLY A 77 -20.37 1.29 27.41
C GLY A 77 -19.63 2.53 26.88
N PHE A 78 -18.80 2.37 25.85
CA PHE A 78 -18.11 3.43 25.15
C PHE A 78 -18.98 3.88 23.97
N ASP A 79 -19.70 4.98 24.16
CA ASP A 79 -20.39 5.65 23.06
C ASP A 79 -19.32 6.24 22.11
N ILE A 80 -19.19 5.64 20.91
CA ILE A 80 -18.23 6.04 19.88
C ILE A 80 -18.98 6.87 18.86
N ALA A 81 -18.77 8.18 18.91
CA ALA A 81 -19.43 9.14 18.04
C ALA A 81 -19.00 9.02 16.57
N TRP A 82 -17.75 8.62 16.32
CA TRP A 82 -17.25 8.46 14.95
C TRP A 82 -16.27 7.31 14.77
N TRP A 83 -16.60 6.43 13.82
CA TRP A 83 -15.75 5.38 13.29
C TRP A 83 -15.03 5.87 12.03
N ALA A 84 -13.95 6.60 12.21
CA ALA A 84 -13.17 7.16 11.11
C ALA A 84 -12.45 6.03 10.34
N PRO A 85 -12.67 5.86 9.03
CA PRO A 85 -12.02 4.82 8.23
C PRO A 85 -10.52 5.06 8.05
N HIS A 86 -10.07 6.28 8.29
CA HIS A 86 -8.68 6.73 8.26
C HIS A 86 -8.41 7.63 9.47
N ALA A 87 -7.15 7.92 9.75
CA ALA A 87 -6.78 8.91 10.75
C ALA A 87 -7.55 10.24 10.49
N PRO A 88 -8.17 10.85 11.51
CA PRO A 88 -8.94 12.07 11.32
C PRO A 88 -8.01 13.24 11.01
N GLU A 89 -7.91 13.60 9.73
CA GLU A 89 -7.19 14.79 9.32
C GLU A 89 -7.95 16.06 9.74
N PRO A 90 -7.26 17.20 9.94
CA PRO A 90 -7.86 18.46 10.37
C PRO A 90 -9.10 18.87 9.58
N LEU A 91 -9.02 18.79 8.25
CA LEU A 91 -10.10 19.17 7.35
C LEU A 91 -11.30 18.23 7.47
N THR A 92 -11.04 16.92 7.51
CA THR A 92 -12.07 15.89 7.63
C THR A 92 -12.80 15.99 8.96
N LEU A 93 -12.06 16.23 10.05
CA LEU A 93 -12.64 16.43 11.37
C LEU A 93 -13.52 17.69 11.40
N ALA A 94 -13.03 18.82 10.88
CA ALA A 94 -13.79 20.07 10.85
C ALA A 94 -15.09 19.93 10.04
N HIS A 95 -15.03 19.21 8.92
CA HIS A 95 -16.20 18.92 8.11
C HIS A 95 -17.23 18.10 8.89
N TRP A 96 -16.79 17.00 9.47
CA TRP A 96 -17.65 16.08 10.22
C TRP A 96 -18.28 16.75 11.45
N LEU A 97 -17.50 17.54 12.22
CA LEU A 97 -18.01 18.32 13.36
C LEU A 97 -19.10 19.30 12.93
N ARG A 98 -18.88 20.02 11.83
CA ARG A 98 -19.85 20.98 11.30
C ARG A 98 -21.16 20.31 10.90
N GLU A 99 -21.10 19.15 10.24
CA GLU A 99 -22.29 18.38 9.86
C GLU A 99 -23.05 17.91 11.10
N GLY A 100 -22.35 17.35 12.09
CA GLY A 100 -22.95 16.89 13.34
C GLY A 100 -23.61 18.02 14.13
N LEU A 101 -22.96 19.19 14.22
CA LEU A 101 -23.53 20.38 14.88
C LEU A 101 -24.78 20.90 14.16
N GLN A 102 -24.77 20.94 12.82
CA GLN A 102 -25.96 21.32 12.04
C GLN A 102 -27.11 20.32 12.23
N GLU A 103 -26.81 19.04 12.36
CA GLU A 103 -27.81 18.02 12.67
C GLU A 103 -28.34 18.16 14.11
N ALA A 104 -27.49 18.57 15.06
CA ALA A 104 -27.89 18.93 16.42
C ALA A 104 -28.94 20.05 16.45
N GLU A 105 -28.69 21.12 15.69
CA GLU A 105 -29.58 22.28 15.62
C GLU A 105 -30.94 21.92 15.02
N ARG A 106 -30.98 20.93 14.12
CA ARG A 106 -32.20 20.49 13.44
C ARG A 106 -32.98 19.44 14.25
N ASN A 107 -32.27 18.47 14.82
CA ASN A 107 -32.85 17.21 15.32
C ASN A 107 -32.49 16.92 16.79
N GLY A 108 -31.61 17.71 17.42
CA GLY A 108 -31.20 17.57 18.83
C GLY A 108 -30.27 16.40 19.13
N THR A 109 -29.64 15.80 18.11
CA THR A 109 -28.98 14.47 18.24
C THR A 109 -27.45 14.51 18.40
N PHE A 110 -26.85 15.68 18.60
CA PHE A 110 -25.40 15.78 18.80
C PHE A 110 -25.03 15.81 20.29
N PRO A 111 -23.87 15.24 20.68
CA PRO A 111 -23.35 15.30 22.04
C PRO A 111 -23.50 16.67 22.71
N ALA A 112 -24.03 16.67 23.93
CA ALA A 112 -24.25 17.89 24.70
C ALA A 112 -22.92 18.62 24.99
N GLN A 113 -23.02 19.93 25.26
CA GLN A 113 -21.87 20.75 25.63
C GLN A 113 -21.13 20.15 26.85
N GLY A 114 -19.80 20.07 26.79
CA GLY A 114 -18.99 19.43 27.83
C GLY A 114 -18.87 17.91 27.75
N SER A 115 -19.44 17.27 26.71
CA SER A 115 -19.30 15.83 26.49
C SER A 115 -17.94 15.45 25.89
N VAL A 116 -17.54 14.20 26.13
CA VAL A 116 -16.36 13.60 25.51
C VAL A 116 -16.77 12.96 24.19
N LEU A 117 -16.26 13.52 23.10
CA LEU A 117 -16.48 13.01 21.75
C LEU A 117 -15.43 11.96 21.43
N ARG A 118 -15.86 10.70 21.40
CA ARG A 118 -14.97 9.58 21.14
C ARG A 118 -14.88 9.25 19.66
N ILE A 119 -13.66 9.25 19.14
CA ILE A 119 -13.37 8.97 17.73
C ILE A 119 -12.44 7.77 17.67
N LEU A 120 -12.81 6.78 16.86
CA LEU A 120 -12.02 5.58 16.66
C LEU A 120 -11.49 5.52 15.22
N HIS A 121 -10.19 5.35 15.07
CA HIS A 121 -9.51 5.31 13.77
C HIS A 121 -8.51 4.16 13.70
N PRO A 122 -8.15 3.67 12.49
CA PRO A 122 -7.18 2.59 12.36
C PRO A 122 -5.78 3.02 12.84
N GLU A 123 -4.97 2.04 13.22
CA GLU A 123 -3.55 2.21 13.58
C GLU A 123 -2.73 2.90 12.47
N PRO A 124 -1.63 3.62 12.81
CA PRO A 124 -1.06 3.83 14.15
C PRO A 124 -1.77 4.94 14.96
N PRO A 125 -1.56 5.04 16.29
CA PRO A 125 -2.12 6.14 17.07
C PRO A 125 -1.51 7.48 16.63
N LEU A 126 -2.31 8.54 16.70
CA LEU A 126 -1.86 9.89 16.34
C LEU A 126 -0.64 10.35 17.17
N GLY A 127 0.14 11.27 16.63
CA GLY A 127 1.17 12.00 17.36
C GLY A 127 0.58 12.99 18.38
N PRO A 128 1.40 13.49 19.33
CA PRO A 128 0.96 14.51 20.28
C PRO A 128 0.55 15.81 19.57
N ASP A 129 1.30 16.23 18.55
CA ASP A 129 1.03 17.47 17.80
C ASP A 129 -0.27 17.38 17.00
N GLU A 130 -0.48 16.24 16.33
CA GLU A 130 -1.72 15.96 15.59
C GLU A 130 -2.94 16.03 16.53
N ARG A 131 -2.87 15.34 17.68
CA ARG A 131 -3.93 15.42 18.70
C ARG A 131 -4.17 16.84 19.19
N HIS A 132 -3.11 17.62 19.38
CA HIS A 132 -3.22 19.00 19.83
C HIS A 132 -3.99 19.86 18.83
N VAL A 133 -3.63 19.78 17.54
CA VAL A 133 -4.32 20.52 16.46
C VAL A 133 -5.78 20.11 16.36
N LEU A 134 -6.09 18.81 16.39
CA LEU A 134 -7.47 18.33 16.33
C LEU A 134 -8.28 18.79 17.55
N GLY A 135 -7.68 18.78 18.74
CA GLY A 135 -8.30 19.32 19.96
C GLY A 135 -8.61 20.82 19.87
N GLN A 136 -7.73 21.60 19.25
CA GLN A 136 -7.98 23.02 18.97
C GLN A 136 -9.15 23.21 18.01
N ILE A 137 -9.23 22.41 16.94
CA ILE A 137 -10.34 22.46 15.98
C ILE A 137 -11.67 22.13 16.65
N ALA A 138 -11.73 21.10 17.50
CA ALA A 138 -12.95 20.79 18.26
C ALA A 138 -13.34 21.92 19.22
N SER A 139 -12.36 22.50 19.93
CA SER A 139 -12.59 23.62 20.85
C SER A 139 -13.14 24.86 20.13
N LEU A 140 -12.71 25.09 18.87
CA LEU A 140 -13.24 26.17 18.03
C LEU A 140 -14.66 25.88 17.53
N ALA A 141 -15.00 24.61 17.27
CA ALA A 141 -16.32 24.22 16.81
C ALA A 141 -17.39 24.36 17.92
N GLN A 142 -17.07 23.94 19.14
CA GLN A 142 -17.96 24.08 20.28
C GLN A 142 -17.17 24.20 21.58
N LYS A 143 -17.55 25.17 22.41
CA LYS A 143 -16.90 25.39 23.71
C LYS A 143 -17.06 24.15 24.60
N ASP A 144 -15.95 23.72 25.19
CA ASP A 144 -15.83 22.58 26.11
C ASP A 144 -16.02 21.17 25.48
N LEU A 145 -15.93 21.05 24.15
CA LEU A 145 -15.92 19.75 23.48
C LEU A 145 -14.55 19.06 23.63
N THR A 146 -14.51 17.92 24.32
CA THR A 146 -13.27 17.17 24.55
C THR A 146 -13.17 16.01 23.57
N LEU A 147 -12.08 15.92 22.80
CA LEU A 147 -11.85 14.79 21.89
C LEU A 147 -11.08 13.66 22.58
N ASP A 148 -11.63 12.44 22.52
CA ASP A 148 -10.95 11.20 22.89
C ASP A 148 -10.71 10.38 21.62
N ILE A 149 -9.57 10.60 20.96
CA ILE A 149 -9.19 9.93 19.72
C ILE A 149 -8.35 8.68 20.05
N MET A 150 -8.81 7.52 19.60
CA MET A 150 -8.18 6.24 19.91
C MET A 150 -8.15 5.26 18.74
N THR A 151 -7.33 4.24 18.88
CA THR A 151 -7.29 3.09 17.98
C THR A 151 -8.03 1.90 18.60
N PRO A 152 -8.42 0.87 17.81
CA PRO A 152 -9.02 -0.34 18.37
C PRO A 152 -8.15 -1.01 19.44
N ARG A 153 -6.81 -0.96 19.30
CA ARG A 153 -5.90 -1.52 20.29
C ARG A 153 -5.93 -0.73 21.60
N LEU A 154 -6.02 0.60 21.53
CA LEU A 154 -6.17 1.44 22.72
C LEU A 154 -7.53 1.25 23.39
N LEU A 155 -8.60 1.08 22.60
CA LEU A 155 -9.92 0.76 23.13
C LEU A 155 -9.90 -0.58 23.89
N ALA A 156 -9.35 -1.63 23.27
CA ALA A 156 -9.22 -2.94 23.91
C ALA A 156 -8.37 -2.90 25.20
N ALA A 157 -7.29 -2.11 25.20
CA ALA A 157 -6.45 -1.92 26.39
C ALA A 157 -7.20 -1.22 27.55
N ARG A 158 -8.23 -0.44 27.26
CA ARG A 158 -9.10 0.21 28.24
C ARG A 158 -10.23 -0.69 28.75
N GLY A 159 -10.20 -1.99 28.42
CA GLY A 159 -11.17 -2.97 28.87
C GLY A 159 -12.35 -3.16 27.92
N GLY A 160 -12.24 -2.64 26.68
CA GLY A 160 -13.04 -3.01 25.51
C GLY A 160 -14.47 -3.42 25.80
#